data_AF-A0A6M1S6D6-F1
#
_entry.id   AF-A0A6M1S6D6-F1
#
_cell.length_a   1.000
_cell.length_b   1.000
_cell.length_c   1.000
_cell.angle_alpha   90.00
_cell.angle_beta   90.00
_cell.angle_gamma   90.00
#
_symmetry.space_group_name_H-M   'P 1'
#
loop_
_entity.id
_entity.type
_entity.pdbx_description
1 polymer ?
#
loop_
_entity_poly.entity_id
_entity_poly.type
_entity_poly.pdbx_seq_one_letter_code
_entity_poly.pdbx_strand_id
1 'polypeptide(L)'
;MPQHLAAPPALTPHDAVAIIGAGMSGLACAHLLAQQGVTVSLFDKARGPGGRMSSKGRPAATLDLGAQAFTVRNADFAQQLAQWQDAGCVAPWPTCTYQASASGWQTHDDGQLRYTGAPRMSALTRYLIDAIALHTHTALLSEPRIVALEAGGGWRMAFERRCRKPSWGLQPRRHHRWRYAQPAKPNGQGYLYSQQGIALCGDSWKGSRVEAAWLSGNGLGRALIGRSV
;
A
#
# COMPACT_ATOMS: atom_id res chain seq x y z
N MET A 1 8.77 24.61 14.59
CA MET A 1 9.55 23.45 15.09
C MET A 1 8.94 22.20 14.50
N PRO A 2 9.64 21.38 13.69
CA PRO A 2 9.11 20.08 13.33
C PRO A 2 8.98 19.28 14.63
N GLN A 3 7.76 18.87 14.96
CA GLN A 3 7.50 18.00 16.11
C GLN A 3 8.37 16.74 15.93
N HIS A 4 9.23 16.44 16.91
CA HIS A 4 10.04 15.22 16.89
C HIS A 4 9.10 14.03 16.68
N LEU A 5 9.35 13.27 15.61
CA LEU A 5 8.70 11.97 15.41
C LEU A 5 9.16 11.06 16.54
N ALA A 6 8.20 10.60 17.34
CA ALA A 6 8.49 9.59 18.34
C ALA A 6 8.81 8.27 17.63
N ALA A 7 9.83 7.55 18.11
CA ALA A 7 9.97 6.16 17.73
C ALA A 7 8.71 5.42 18.19
N PRO A 8 8.10 4.59 17.33
CA PRO A 8 6.96 3.79 17.75
C PRO A 8 7.37 2.82 18.86
N PRO A 9 6.47 2.51 19.82
CA PRO A 9 6.70 1.43 20.75
C PRO A 9 6.75 0.09 20.00
N ALA A 10 7.51 -0.87 20.54
CA ALA A 10 7.50 -2.23 20.05
C ALA A 10 6.16 -2.90 20.44
N LEU A 11 5.40 -3.32 19.45
CA LEU A 11 4.15 -4.04 19.59
C LEU A 11 4.40 -5.51 19.93
N THR A 12 3.46 -6.08 20.66
CA THR A 12 3.43 -7.46 21.12
C THR A 12 2.22 -8.20 20.51
N PRO A 13 2.15 -9.54 20.64
CA PRO A 13 0.97 -10.29 20.21
C PRO A 13 -0.35 -9.90 20.90
N HIS A 14 -0.29 -9.17 22.02
CA HIS A 14 -1.48 -8.65 22.71
C HIS A 14 -1.98 -7.32 22.14
N ASP A 15 -1.21 -6.68 21.26
CA ASP A 15 -1.59 -5.44 20.62
C ASP A 15 -2.43 -5.67 19.37
N ALA A 16 -3.29 -4.69 19.06
CA ALA A 16 -4.14 -4.69 17.87
C ALA A 16 -3.88 -3.44 17.01
N VAL A 17 -3.66 -3.66 15.72
CA VAL A 17 -3.39 -2.61 14.73
C VAL A 17 -4.46 -2.60 13.66
N ALA A 18 -5.08 -1.44 13.47
CA ALA A 18 -5.94 -1.16 12.34
C ALA A 18 -5.14 -0.46 11.22
N ILE A 19 -5.12 -1.05 10.02
CA ILE A 19 -4.43 -0.50 8.84
C ILE A 19 -5.47 -0.04 7.83
N ILE A 20 -5.51 1.28 7.58
CA ILE A 20 -6.44 1.87 6.61
C ILE A 20 -5.76 1.97 5.24
N GLY A 21 -6.07 1.03 4.36
CA GLY A 21 -5.59 0.91 2.99
C GLY A 21 -4.86 -0.40 2.74
N ALA A 22 -5.46 -1.28 1.93
CA ALA A 22 -4.87 -2.57 1.52
C ALA A 22 -4.06 -2.43 0.22
N GLY A 23 -3.30 -1.34 0.09
CA GLY A 23 -2.31 -1.13 -0.96
C GLY A 23 -0.92 -1.63 -0.54
N MET A 24 0.07 -1.49 -1.42
CA MET A 24 1.43 -2.02 -1.20
C MET A 24 2.05 -1.63 0.16
N SER A 25 1.93 -0.37 0.59
CA SER A 25 2.48 0.09 1.87
C SER A 25 1.77 -0.55 3.07
N GLY A 26 0.44 -0.58 3.06
CA GLY A 26 -0.35 -1.21 4.12
C GLY A 26 -0.09 -2.71 4.21
N LEU A 27 -0.01 -3.40 3.07
CA LEU A 27 0.30 -4.83 3.01
C LEU A 27 1.73 -5.13 3.49
N ALA A 28 2.72 -4.30 3.13
CA ALA A 28 4.09 -4.47 3.59
C ALA A 28 4.21 -4.33 5.12
N CYS A 29 3.52 -3.35 5.71
CA CYS A 29 3.45 -3.18 7.16
C CYS A 29 2.73 -4.37 7.83
N ALA A 30 1.55 -4.71 7.31
CA ALA A 30 0.71 -5.80 7.83
C ALA A 30 1.43 -7.15 7.82
N HIS A 31 2.21 -7.44 6.78
CA HIS A 31 2.94 -8.69 6.65
C HIS A 31 3.93 -8.89 7.80
N LEU A 32 4.71 -7.87 8.13
CA LEU A 32 5.65 -7.94 9.26
C LEU A 32 4.94 -8.04 10.61
N LEU A 33 3.86 -7.29 10.80
CA LEU A 33 3.09 -7.33 12.05
C LEU A 33 2.44 -8.71 12.27
N ALA A 34 1.82 -9.27 11.23
CA ALA A 34 1.20 -10.60 11.27
C ALA A 34 2.23 -11.69 11.57
N GLN A 35 3.43 -11.63 10.97
CA GLN A 35 4.54 -12.55 11.27
C GLN A 35 5.00 -12.51 12.72
N GLN A 36 4.78 -11.41 13.45
CA GLN A 36 5.08 -11.29 14.87
C GLN A 36 3.88 -11.61 15.77
N GLY A 37 2.78 -12.11 15.20
CA GLY A 37 1.58 -12.48 15.95
C GLY A 37 0.74 -11.29 16.43
N VAL A 38 1.05 -10.07 15.99
CA VAL A 38 0.24 -8.88 16.30
C VAL A 38 -1.13 -9.03 15.64
N THR A 39 -2.20 -8.65 16.34
CA THR A 39 -3.55 -8.67 15.76
C THR A 39 -3.67 -7.56 14.71
N VAL A 40 -3.96 -7.90 13.45
CA VAL A 40 -4.02 -6.93 12.33
C VAL A 40 -5.37 -6.94 11.65
N SER A 41 -6.03 -5.79 11.58
CA SER A 41 -7.22 -5.57 10.76
C SER A 41 -6.92 -4.58 9.64
N LEU A 42 -6.96 -5.03 8.39
CA LEU A 42 -6.83 -4.18 7.21
C LEU A 42 -8.21 -3.73 6.74
N PHE A 43 -8.33 -2.46 6.36
CA PHE A 43 -9.56 -1.87 5.84
C PHE A 43 -9.28 -1.25 4.48
N ASP A 44 -10.05 -1.60 3.45
CA ASP A 44 -9.98 -0.90 2.16
C ASP A 44 -11.37 -0.61 1.62
N LYS A 45 -11.64 0.65 1.29
CA LYS A 45 -12.92 1.07 0.68
C LYS A 45 -13.20 0.41 -0.68
N ALA A 46 -12.21 -0.22 -1.32
CA ALA A 46 -12.38 -0.97 -2.56
C ALA A 46 -12.91 -2.38 -2.28
N ARG A 47 -13.33 -3.08 -3.34
CA ARG A 47 -13.81 -4.48 -3.27
C ARG A 47 -12.71 -5.51 -3.02
N GLY A 48 -11.45 -5.10 -3.02
CA GLY A 48 -10.31 -5.98 -2.85
C GLY A 48 -9.00 -5.17 -2.74
N PRO A 49 -7.89 -5.85 -2.43
CA PRO A 49 -6.61 -5.21 -2.20
C PRO A 49 -5.99 -4.69 -3.50
N GLY A 50 -4.91 -3.94 -3.33
CA GLY A 50 -3.98 -3.57 -4.40
C GLY A 50 -3.84 -2.06 -4.59
N GLY A 51 -4.88 -1.27 -4.29
CA GLY A 51 -4.84 0.18 -4.47
C GLY A 51 -4.44 0.55 -5.90
N ARG A 52 -3.28 1.22 -6.07
CA ARG A 52 -2.74 1.60 -7.40
C ARG A 52 -2.09 0.45 -8.17
N MET A 53 -1.97 -0.73 -7.57
CA MET A 53 -1.53 -1.96 -8.24
C MET A 53 -2.71 -2.86 -8.62
N SER A 54 -3.95 -2.36 -8.53
CA SER A 54 -5.13 -3.15 -8.86
C SER A 54 -5.24 -3.45 -10.36
N SER A 55 -5.63 -4.67 -10.69
CA SER A 55 -6.03 -5.09 -12.03
C SER A 55 -7.56 -5.15 -12.14
N LYS A 56 -8.09 -4.79 -13.30
CA LYS A 56 -9.52 -4.82 -13.61
C LYS A 56 -9.81 -5.89 -14.66
N GLY A 57 -10.60 -6.89 -14.29
CA GLY A 57 -11.13 -7.87 -15.22
C GLY A 57 -12.20 -7.29 -16.15
N ARG A 58 -12.15 -7.73 -17.41
CA ARG A 58 -13.14 -7.57 -18.48
C ARG A 58 -13.36 -8.96 -19.10
N PRO A 59 -14.49 -9.20 -19.79
CA PRO A 59 -14.76 -10.51 -20.38
C PRO A 59 -13.64 -11.07 -21.26
N ALA A 60 -12.92 -10.20 -21.99
CA ALA A 60 -11.85 -10.60 -22.92
C ALA A 60 -10.43 -10.20 -22.48
N ALA A 61 -10.26 -9.52 -21.32
CA ALA A 61 -8.97 -8.97 -20.94
C ALA A 61 -8.85 -8.69 -19.43
N THR A 62 -7.62 -8.66 -18.93
CA THR A 62 -7.32 -8.04 -17.64
C THR A 62 -6.51 -6.77 -17.90
N LEU A 63 -6.92 -5.66 -17.29
CA LEU A 63 -6.28 -4.36 -17.47
C LEU A 63 -5.66 -3.90 -16.16
N ASP A 64 -4.37 -3.60 -16.18
CA ASP A 64 -3.72 -2.89 -15.07
C ASP A 64 -3.99 -1.40 -15.26
N LEU A 65 -4.65 -0.75 -14.28
CA LEU A 65 -5.13 0.64 -14.44
C LEU A 65 -4.26 1.66 -13.71
N GLY A 66 -3.32 1.21 -12.88
CA GLY A 66 -2.39 2.06 -12.15
C GLY A 66 -0.95 1.76 -12.57
N ALA A 67 -0.15 1.21 -11.65
CA ALA A 67 1.20 0.78 -11.97
C ALA A 67 1.15 -0.30 -13.07
N GLN A 68 1.85 -0.06 -14.19
CA GLN A 68 1.99 -1.02 -15.29
C GLN A 68 3.22 -1.92 -15.09
N ALA A 69 4.30 -1.30 -14.62
CA ALA A 69 5.54 -1.94 -14.26
C ALA A 69 6.22 -1.13 -13.14
N PHE A 70 7.23 -1.70 -12.50
CA PHE A 70 8.05 -1.04 -11.52
C PHE A 70 9.53 -1.38 -11.67
N THR A 71 10.39 -0.47 -11.24
CA THR A 71 11.85 -0.64 -11.22
C THR A 71 12.32 -0.92 -9.80
N VAL A 72 13.55 -1.42 -9.68
CA VAL A 72 14.19 -1.80 -8.42
C VAL A 72 15.52 -1.07 -8.30
N ARG A 73 15.78 -0.49 -7.13
CA ARG A 73 16.97 0.30 -6.83
C ARG A 73 17.51 -0.01 -5.43
N ASN A 74 16.65 -0.40 -4.50
CA ASN A 74 16.99 -0.70 -3.13
C ASN A 74 17.27 -2.21 -2.92
N ALA A 75 18.31 -2.54 -2.16
CA ALA A 75 18.74 -3.90 -1.93
C ALA A 75 17.70 -4.76 -1.18
N ASP A 76 17.06 -4.23 -0.14
CA ASP A 76 16.01 -4.96 0.60
C ASP A 76 14.81 -5.26 -0.30
N PHE A 77 14.43 -4.29 -1.15
CA PHE A 77 13.35 -4.50 -2.12
C PHE A 77 13.75 -5.51 -3.21
N ALA A 78 15.02 -5.55 -3.62
CA ALA A 78 15.54 -6.55 -4.55
C ALA A 78 15.51 -7.97 -3.96
N GLN A 79 15.90 -8.13 -2.68
CA GLN A 79 15.80 -9.41 -1.98
C GLN A 79 14.33 -9.87 -1.87
N GLN A 80 13.43 -8.95 -1.53
CA GLN A 80 12.02 -9.26 -1.45
C GLN A 80 11.42 -9.61 -2.83
N LEU A 81 11.86 -8.91 -3.89
CA LEU A 81 11.46 -9.20 -5.26
C LEU A 81 11.83 -10.64 -5.65
N ALA A 82 13.03 -11.10 -5.32
CA ALA A 82 13.45 -12.47 -5.64
C ALA A 82 12.48 -13.51 -5.06
N GLN A 83 11.98 -13.30 -3.83
CA GLN A 83 10.96 -14.17 -3.23
C GLN A 83 9.63 -14.11 -3.97
N TRP A 84 9.23 -12.94 -4.47
CA TRP A 84 8.00 -12.80 -5.25
C TRP A 84 8.10 -13.41 -6.65
N GLN A 85 9.29 -13.44 -7.23
CA GLN A 85 9.57 -14.14 -8.48
C GLN A 85 9.55 -15.66 -8.27
N ASP A 86 10.16 -16.16 -7.19
CA ASP A 86 10.12 -17.58 -6.83
C ASP A 86 8.68 -18.06 -6.55
N ALA A 87 7.88 -17.23 -5.87
CA ALA A 87 6.45 -17.47 -5.68
C ALA A 87 5.61 -17.30 -6.97
N GLY A 88 6.21 -16.90 -8.10
CA GLY A 88 5.54 -16.73 -9.38
C GLY A 88 4.55 -15.56 -9.46
N CYS A 89 4.50 -14.67 -8.45
CA CYS A 89 3.56 -13.55 -8.42
C CYS A 89 4.13 -12.26 -9.05
N VAL A 90 5.41 -12.26 -9.44
CA VAL A 90 6.08 -11.18 -10.17
C VAL A 90 6.96 -11.77 -11.28
N ALA A 91 7.04 -11.09 -12.44
CA ALA A 91 7.90 -11.45 -13.56
C ALA A 91 8.59 -10.21 -14.16
N PRO A 92 9.68 -10.39 -14.93
CA PRO A 92 10.24 -9.32 -15.76
C PRO A 92 9.20 -8.76 -16.74
N TRP A 93 9.20 -7.44 -16.93
CA TRP A 93 8.38 -6.76 -17.93
C TRP A 93 9.04 -6.87 -19.32
N PRO A 94 8.26 -6.95 -20.41
CA PRO A 94 8.83 -6.96 -21.77
C PRO A 94 9.78 -5.79 -22.03
N THR A 95 10.91 -6.08 -22.66
CA THR A 95 11.98 -5.10 -22.97
C THR A 95 11.84 -4.50 -24.38
N CYS A 96 11.02 -5.09 -25.24
CA CYS A 96 10.71 -4.50 -26.55
C CYS A 96 9.77 -3.29 -26.35
N THR A 97 10.34 -2.09 -26.33
CA THR A 97 9.57 -0.84 -26.20
C THR A 97 9.72 0.03 -27.44
N TYR A 98 8.73 0.89 -27.66
CA TYR A 98 8.71 1.84 -28.77
C TYR A 98 8.41 3.24 -28.25
N GLN A 99 8.97 4.24 -28.91
CA GLN A 99 8.67 5.64 -28.67
C GLN A 99 8.02 6.24 -29.92
N ALA A 100 6.89 6.93 -29.73
CA ALA A 100 6.27 7.72 -30.79
C ALA A 100 6.90 9.11 -30.85
N SER A 101 7.25 9.57 -32.04
CA SER A 101 7.76 10.92 -32.32
C SER A 101 7.08 11.52 -33.55
N ALA A 102 7.40 12.77 -33.89
CA ALA A 102 6.90 13.41 -35.11
C ALA A 102 7.35 12.69 -36.40
N SER A 103 8.43 11.91 -36.36
CA SER A 103 8.93 11.13 -37.49
C SER A 103 8.42 9.67 -37.50
N GLY A 104 7.52 9.31 -36.59
CA GLY A 104 6.92 7.98 -36.51
C GLY A 104 7.33 7.18 -35.26
N TRP A 105 7.15 5.87 -35.33
CA TRP A 105 7.51 4.94 -34.26
C TRP A 105 8.95 4.47 -34.43
N GLN A 106 9.72 4.52 -33.35
CA GLN A 106 11.08 4.00 -33.30
C GLN A 106 11.23 3.05 -32.12
N THR A 107 12.06 2.02 -32.29
CA THR A 107 12.46 1.16 -31.18
C THR A 107 13.12 2.00 -30.10
N HIS A 108 12.79 1.74 -28.84
CA HIS A 108 13.30 2.46 -27.69
C HIS A 108 13.80 1.45 -26.66
N ASP A 109 14.99 1.71 -26.13
CA ASP A 109 15.56 0.98 -25.00
C ASP A 109 16.24 2.01 -24.09
N ASP A 110 15.78 2.10 -22.85
CA ASP A 110 16.37 2.98 -21.84
C ASP A 110 17.25 2.22 -20.84
N GLY A 111 17.54 0.95 -21.11
CA GLY A 111 18.37 0.08 -20.27
C GLY A 111 17.75 -0.25 -18.91
N GLN A 112 16.52 0.19 -18.62
CA GLN A 112 15.90 -0.03 -17.32
C GLN A 112 15.15 -1.36 -17.28
N LEU A 113 15.66 -2.27 -16.45
CA LEU A 113 14.93 -3.48 -16.07
C LEU A 113 13.68 -3.10 -15.26
N ARG A 114 12.57 -3.67 -15.69
CA ARG A 114 11.25 -3.46 -15.12
C ARG A 114 10.60 -4.79 -14.77
N TYR A 115 9.70 -4.76 -13.81
CA TYR A 115 8.95 -5.92 -13.33
C TYR A 115 7.47 -5.61 -13.26
N THR A 116 6.65 -6.65 -13.32
CA THR A 116 5.20 -6.56 -13.15
C THR A 116 4.66 -7.73 -12.36
N GLY A 117 3.47 -7.58 -11.77
CA GLY A 117 2.78 -8.72 -11.19
C GLY A 117 2.39 -9.73 -12.29
N ALA A 118 2.54 -11.03 -12.01
CA ALA A 118 2.22 -12.11 -12.93
C ALA A 118 1.10 -12.99 -12.34
N PRO A 119 0.00 -13.27 -13.09
CA PRO A 119 -0.25 -12.94 -14.49
C PRO A 119 -0.81 -11.52 -14.73
N ARG A 120 -0.87 -10.68 -13.70
CA ARG A 120 -1.40 -9.31 -13.71
C ARG A 120 -0.85 -8.52 -12.54
N MET A 121 -0.78 -7.19 -12.60
CA MET A 121 -0.16 -6.37 -11.54
C MET A 121 -0.68 -6.69 -10.12
N SER A 122 -1.99 -6.95 -9.97
CA SER A 122 -2.59 -7.24 -8.66
C SER A 122 -2.19 -8.58 -8.05
N ALA A 123 -1.54 -9.48 -8.80
CA ALA A 123 -1.11 -10.79 -8.31
C ALA A 123 -0.19 -10.66 -7.09
N LEU A 124 0.77 -9.73 -7.11
CA LEU A 124 1.65 -9.46 -5.98
C LEU A 124 0.86 -9.06 -4.72
N THR A 125 -0.07 -8.12 -4.83
CA THR A 125 -0.85 -7.67 -3.66
C THR A 125 -1.84 -8.72 -3.16
N ARG A 126 -2.24 -9.67 -4.01
CA ARG A 126 -3.06 -10.83 -3.63
C ARG A 126 -2.22 -11.87 -2.89
N TYR A 127 -1.04 -12.20 -3.42
CA TYR A 127 -0.09 -13.06 -2.74
C TYR A 127 0.21 -12.57 -1.31
N LEU A 128 0.45 -11.26 -1.14
CA LEU A 128 0.71 -10.69 0.19
C LEU A 128 -0.49 -10.80 1.13
N ILE A 129 -1.72 -10.54 0.66
CA ILE A 129 -2.88 -10.69 1.54
C ILE A 129 -3.12 -12.15 1.92
N ASP A 130 -2.91 -13.09 0.98
CA ASP A 130 -3.05 -14.52 1.25
C ASP A 130 -2.01 -14.97 2.28
N ALA A 131 -0.76 -14.48 2.17
CA ALA A 131 0.29 -14.76 3.15
C ALA A 131 -0.01 -14.16 4.54
N ILE A 132 -0.61 -12.97 4.60
CA ILE A 132 -1.08 -12.37 5.87
C ILE A 132 -2.19 -13.23 6.48
N ALA A 133 -3.16 -13.67 5.67
CA ALA A 133 -4.34 -14.42 6.10
C ALA A 133 -4.02 -15.81 6.68
N LEU A 134 -2.79 -16.32 6.51
CA LEU A 134 -2.32 -17.53 7.19
C LEU A 134 -2.18 -17.38 8.71
N HIS A 135 -2.22 -16.15 9.23
CA HIS A 135 -2.10 -15.87 10.67
C HIS A 135 -3.49 -15.69 11.31
N THR A 136 -3.71 -16.33 12.46
CA THR A 136 -5.02 -16.49 13.14
C THR A 136 -5.71 -15.20 13.56
N HIS A 137 -4.97 -14.10 13.70
CA HIS A 137 -5.47 -12.82 14.19
C HIS A 137 -5.43 -11.73 13.11
N THR A 138 -5.70 -12.12 11.87
CA THR A 138 -5.71 -11.19 10.73
C THR A 138 -7.07 -11.12 10.05
N ALA A 139 -7.48 -9.92 9.64
CA ALA A 139 -8.72 -9.71 8.91
C ALA A 139 -8.55 -8.66 7.81
N LEU A 140 -9.18 -8.88 6.65
CA LEU A 140 -9.35 -7.86 5.60
C LEU A 140 -10.82 -7.50 5.47
N LEU A 141 -11.15 -6.24 5.76
CA LEU A 141 -12.48 -5.67 5.58
C LEU A 141 -12.49 -4.81 4.30
N SER A 142 -13.17 -5.32 3.27
CA SER A 142 -13.35 -4.65 1.98
C SER A 142 -14.67 -3.89 1.90
N GLU A 143 -14.67 -2.77 1.19
CA GLU A 143 -15.76 -1.80 1.07
C GLU A 143 -16.18 -0.97 2.31
N PRO A 144 -15.52 -0.98 3.50
CA PRO A 144 -15.87 -0.05 4.55
C PRO A 144 -15.60 1.40 4.13
N ARG A 145 -16.54 2.28 4.47
CA ARG A 145 -16.35 3.73 4.37
C ARG A 145 -16.19 4.28 5.77
N ILE A 146 -14.94 4.44 6.18
CA ILE A 146 -14.59 5.04 7.47
C ILE A 146 -14.89 6.55 7.37
N VAL A 147 -15.71 7.05 8.30
CA VAL A 147 -16.16 8.45 8.34
C VAL A 147 -15.57 9.24 9.50
N ALA A 148 -15.13 8.56 10.56
CA ALA A 148 -14.45 9.18 11.68
C ALA A 148 -13.51 8.19 12.38
N LEU A 149 -12.46 8.75 13.00
CA LEU A 149 -11.59 8.09 13.96
C LEU A 149 -11.81 8.77 15.31
N GLU A 150 -12.12 8.00 16.34
CA GLU A 150 -12.42 8.50 17.68
C GLU A 150 -11.41 7.92 18.68
N ALA A 151 -10.86 8.78 19.53
CA ALA A 151 -9.94 8.39 20.59
C ALA A 151 -10.70 8.22 21.92
N GLY A 152 -10.38 7.15 22.66
CA GLY A 152 -10.92 6.93 24.02
C GLY A 152 -10.47 5.60 24.62
N GLY A 153 -9.31 5.58 25.30
CA GLY A 153 -8.66 4.35 25.80
C GLY A 153 -8.06 3.44 24.70
N GLY A 154 -8.29 3.81 23.44
CA GLY A 154 -7.85 3.16 22.21
C GLY A 154 -8.47 3.90 21.02
N TRP A 155 -8.27 3.38 19.81
CA TRP A 155 -8.87 3.95 18.59
C TRP A 155 -10.14 3.20 18.19
N ARG A 156 -11.20 3.95 17.87
CA ARG A 156 -12.45 3.42 17.32
C ARG A 156 -12.67 4.02 15.93
N MET A 157 -13.21 3.20 15.03
CA MET A 157 -13.58 3.62 13.67
C MET A 157 -15.09 3.67 13.54
N ALA A 158 -15.62 4.81 13.11
CA ALA A 158 -17.01 4.93 12.69
C ALA A 158 -17.13 4.65 11.18
N PHE A 159 -18.10 3.83 10.81
CA PHE A 159 -18.39 3.47 9.41
C PHE A 159 -19.68 4.12 8.94
N GLU A 160 -19.73 4.52 7.66
CA GLU A 160 -20.96 4.95 7.01
C GLU A 160 -21.98 3.80 7.05
N ARG A 161 -23.12 4.00 7.71
CA ARG A 161 -24.28 3.11 7.54
C ARG A 161 -24.69 3.19 6.07
N ARG A 162 -24.86 2.07 5.37
CA ARG A 162 -25.49 2.03 4.04
C ARG A 162 -26.97 2.45 4.16
N CYS A 163 -27.23 3.73 4.37
CA CYS A 163 -28.53 4.34 4.23
C CYS A 163 -28.62 4.94 2.82
N ARG A 164 -29.74 4.74 2.11
CA ARG A 164 -30.10 5.59 0.97
C ARG A 164 -29.97 7.06 1.44
N LYS A 165 -29.41 7.92 0.57
CA LYS A 165 -29.13 9.36 0.82
C LYS A 165 -30.03 9.95 1.93
N PRO A 166 -29.46 10.48 3.03
CA PRO A 166 -30.27 11.12 4.06
C PRO A 166 -31.01 12.33 3.47
N SER A 167 -32.28 12.50 3.82
CA SER A 167 -33.11 13.67 3.47
C SER A 167 -32.88 14.88 4.38
N TRP A 168 -31.85 14.84 5.25
CA TRP A 168 -31.58 15.89 6.24
C TRP A 168 -30.25 16.58 5.95
N GLY A 169 -30.24 17.92 6.00
CA GLY A 169 -29.23 18.85 5.48
C GLY A 169 -27.85 18.85 6.15
N LEU A 170 -27.23 17.69 6.32
CA LEU A 170 -25.80 17.59 6.60
C LEU A 170 -25.04 18.14 5.39
N GLN A 171 -24.30 19.23 5.59
CA GLN A 171 -23.39 19.72 4.56
C GLN A 171 -22.28 18.69 4.34
N PRO A 172 -22.16 18.09 3.15
CA PRO A 172 -21.08 17.16 2.88
C PRO A 172 -19.76 17.91 2.96
N ARG A 173 -18.88 17.53 3.90
CA ARG A 173 -17.49 17.98 3.87
C ARG A 173 -16.86 17.41 2.60
N ARG A 174 -16.68 18.25 1.58
CA ARG A 174 -16.03 17.87 0.33
C ARG A 174 -14.52 17.80 0.58
N HIS A 175 -14.00 16.59 0.71
CA HIS A 175 -12.57 16.36 0.69
C HIS A 175 -12.12 16.28 -0.77
N HIS A 176 -11.22 17.16 -1.22
CA HIS A 176 -10.64 17.05 -2.55
C HIS A 176 -9.68 15.85 -2.58
N ARG A 177 -9.96 14.89 -3.47
CA ARG A 177 -9.13 13.68 -3.62
C ARG A 177 -8.11 13.90 -4.73
N TRP A 178 -6.86 14.12 -4.34
CA TRP A 178 -5.76 14.22 -5.28
C TRP A 178 -5.30 12.82 -5.70
N ARG A 179 -6.07 12.16 -6.57
CA ARG A 179 -5.88 10.74 -6.92
C ARG A 179 -4.53 10.44 -7.57
N TYR A 180 -3.87 11.46 -8.13
CA TYR A 180 -2.59 11.36 -8.83
C TYR A 180 -1.59 12.44 -8.39
N ALA A 181 -1.77 13.01 -7.19
CA ALA A 181 -0.77 13.92 -6.64
C ALA A 181 0.57 13.22 -6.49
N GLN A 182 1.63 13.96 -6.79
CA GLN A 182 2.99 13.59 -6.44
C GLN A 182 3.53 14.61 -5.43
N PRO A 183 4.32 14.18 -4.44
CA PRO A 183 4.97 15.12 -3.53
C PRO A 183 5.91 16.04 -4.31
N ALA A 184 5.78 17.35 -4.13
CA ALA A 184 6.67 18.31 -4.77
C ALA A 184 8.13 18.16 -4.30
N LYS A 185 8.34 17.75 -3.05
CA LYS A 185 9.65 17.43 -2.48
C LYS A 185 9.56 16.18 -1.59
N PRO A 186 10.34 15.13 -1.85
CA PRO A 186 10.54 14.03 -0.91
C PRO A 186 11.19 14.58 0.37
N ASN A 187 10.67 14.23 1.55
CA ASN A 187 11.20 14.71 2.83
C ASN A 187 12.18 13.72 3.50
N GLY A 188 12.63 12.69 2.77
CA GLY A 188 13.59 11.67 3.23
C GLY A 188 13.03 10.68 4.25
N GLN A 189 11.97 11.05 4.99
CA GLN A 189 11.33 10.21 5.98
C GLN A 189 10.64 9.01 5.31
N GLY A 190 10.69 7.85 5.97
CA GLY A 190 10.04 6.63 5.47
C GLY A 190 8.55 6.59 5.81
N TYR A 191 8.18 7.10 6.98
CA TYR A 191 6.83 7.08 7.55
C TYR A 191 6.75 8.17 8.63
N LEU A 192 5.53 8.44 9.11
CA LEU A 192 5.30 9.26 10.31
C LEU A 192 4.68 8.40 11.41
N TYR A 193 4.97 8.75 12.66
CA TYR A 193 4.36 8.18 13.84
C TYR A 193 4.05 9.30 14.84
N SER A 194 2.82 9.34 15.34
CA SER A 194 2.37 10.33 16.32
C SER A 194 2.38 9.75 17.73
N GLN A 195 2.49 10.62 18.74
CA GLN A 195 2.44 10.22 20.15
C GLN A 195 1.09 9.59 20.54
N GLN A 196 0.04 9.83 19.76
CA GLN A 196 -1.29 9.26 19.95
C GLN A 196 -1.46 7.87 19.28
N GLY A 197 -0.38 7.29 18.74
CA GLY A 197 -0.43 5.97 18.11
C GLY A 197 -0.96 5.95 16.68
N ILE A 198 -0.98 7.10 15.98
CA ILE A 198 -1.30 7.16 14.55
C ILE A 198 -0.02 7.09 13.74
N ALA A 199 0.02 6.18 12.77
CA ALA A 199 1.11 6.07 11.82
C ALA A 199 0.65 6.39 10.39
N LEU A 200 1.55 6.95 9.57
CA LEU A 200 1.33 7.19 8.15
C LEU A 200 2.48 6.61 7.34
N CYS A 201 2.18 5.68 6.42
CA CYS A 201 3.12 5.14 5.45
C CYS A 201 2.53 5.17 4.03
N GLY A 202 3.38 5.30 3.03
CA GLY A 202 3.01 5.43 1.63
C GLY A 202 4.17 5.95 0.78
N ASP A 203 3.96 5.94 -0.53
CA ASP A 203 4.94 6.42 -1.50
C ASP A 203 5.08 7.95 -1.55
N SER A 204 4.17 8.68 -0.90
CA SER A 204 4.17 10.15 -0.85
C SER A 204 5.43 10.75 -0.21
N TRP A 205 6.28 9.95 0.43
CA TRP A 205 7.52 10.41 1.07
C TRP A 205 8.79 10.22 0.22
N LYS A 206 8.81 9.19 -0.64
CA LYS A 206 9.99 8.77 -1.42
C LYS A 206 9.77 8.79 -2.94
N GLY A 207 8.59 9.23 -3.37
CA GLY A 207 8.17 9.34 -4.78
C GLY A 207 7.20 8.22 -5.19
N SER A 208 6.42 8.46 -6.25
CA SER A 208 5.27 7.62 -6.65
C SER A 208 5.67 6.27 -7.30
N ARG A 209 6.41 5.42 -6.59
CA ARG A 209 6.89 4.09 -7.04
C ARG A 209 6.35 2.96 -6.15
N VAL A 210 6.21 1.77 -6.72
CA VAL A 210 5.88 0.54 -5.95
C VAL A 210 6.92 0.28 -4.86
N GLU A 211 8.20 0.37 -5.21
CA GLU A 211 9.33 0.26 -4.27
C GLU A 211 9.21 1.26 -3.11
N ALA A 212 8.87 2.52 -3.39
CA ALA A 212 8.73 3.54 -2.35
C ALA A 212 7.57 3.23 -1.38
N ALA A 213 6.44 2.75 -1.90
CA ALA A 213 5.32 2.31 -1.06
C ALA A 213 5.73 1.14 -0.17
N TRP A 214 6.40 0.13 -0.73
CA TRP A 214 6.86 -1.02 0.05
C TRP A 214 7.87 -0.63 1.12
N LEU A 215 8.92 0.13 0.77
CA LEU A 215 9.94 0.57 1.72
C LEU A 215 9.35 1.39 2.88
N SER A 216 8.35 2.22 2.59
CA SER A 216 7.64 3.01 3.61
C SER A 216 6.86 2.12 4.59
N GLY A 217 6.07 1.18 4.06
CA GLY A 217 5.30 0.24 4.88
C GLY A 217 6.16 -0.75 5.65
N ASN A 218 7.17 -1.32 5.00
CA ASN A 218 8.15 -2.22 5.60
C ASN A 218 8.95 -1.52 6.70
N GLY A 219 9.40 -0.28 6.47
CA GLY A 219 10.09 0.51 7.49
C GLY A 219 9.23 0.78 8.72
N LEU A 220 7.95 1.13 8.53
CA LEU A 220 7.01 1.30 9.64
C LEU A 220 6.78 -0.02 10.39
N GLY A 221 6.59 -1.12 9.67
CA GLY A 221 6.41 -2.45 10.25
C GLY A 221 7.62 -2.86 11.11
N ARG A 222 8.85 -2.68 10.61
CA ARG A 222 10.09 -2.96 11.35
C ARG A 222 10.17 -2.16 12.65
N ALA A 223 9.88 -0.86 12.57
CA ALA A 223 9.90 0.01 13.73
C ALA A 223 8.86 -0.42 14.79
N LEU A 224 7.65 -0.79 14.36
CA LEU A 224 6.58 -1.25 15.24
C LEU A 224 6.85 -2.63 15.86
N ILE A 225 7.73 -3.46 15.30
CA ILE A 225 8.10 -4.76 15.91
C ILE A 225 9.44 -4.69 16.67
N GLY A 226 9.94 -3.48 16.93
CA GLY A 226 11.18 -3.26 17.68
C GLY A 226 12.45 -3.71 16.94
N ARG A 227 12.39 -3.93 15.62
CA ARG A 227 13.60 -4.16 14.82
C ARG A 227 14.17 -2.80 14.44
N SER A 228 15.39 -2.51 14.91
CA SER A 228 16.13 -1.32 14.49
C SER A 228 16.13 -1.22 12.96
N VAL A 229 15.72 -0.04 12.49
CA VAL A 229 15.64 0.33 11.06
C VAL A 229 16.97 0.93 10.63
#